data_AF-A0A4P5WWU1-F1
#
_entry.id   AF-A0A4P5WWU1-F1
#
_cell.length_a   1.000
_cell.length_b   1.000
_cell.length_c   1.000
_cell.angle_alpha   90.00
_cell.angle_beta   90.00
_cell.angle_gamma   90.00
#
_symmetry.space_group_name_H-M   'P 1'
#
loop_
_entity.id
_entity.type
_entity.pdbx_description
1 polymer ?
#
loop_
_entity_poly.entity_id
_entity_poly.type
_entity_poly.pdbx_seq_one_letter_code
_entity_poly.pdbx_strand_id
1 'polypeptide(L)'
;MLSPYQVVDTYFLEARHQLLEIAALLDRHDAALARAGAAGNGRQAAADAKLAALRQALRILAEPATDRERTVALLELFATV
;
A
#
# COMPACT_ATOMS: atom_id res chain seq x y z
N MET A 1 7.27 -0.88 27.63
CA MET A 1 7.25 -1.49 26.29
C MET A 1 6.14 -2.52 26.29
N LEU A 2 5.27 -2.52 25.27
CA LEU A 2 4.24 -3.56 25.12
C LEU A 2 4.90 -4.89 24.73
N SER A 3 4.33 -6.01 25.18
CA SER A 3 4.74 -7.34 24.71
C SER A 3 4.32 -7.56 23.25
N PRO A 4 4.90 -8.54 22.53
CA PRO A 4 4.50 -8.85 21.15
C PRO A 4 2.99 -9.11 20.99
N TYR A 5 2.39 -9.81 21.97
CA TYR A 5 0.94 -10.03 22.01
C TYR A 5 0.18 -8.70 22.13
N GLN A 6 0.57 -7.86 23.10
CA GLN A 6 -0.10 -6.59 23.34
C GLN A 6 -0.01 -5.65 22.14
N VAL A 7 1.09 -5.66 21.40
CA VAL A 7 1.22 -4.89 20.15
C VAL A 7 0.18 -5.34 19.13
N VAL A 8 0.10 -6.64 18.84
CA VAL A 8 -0.88 -7.13 17.85
C VAL A 8 -2.30 -6.83 18.31
N ASP A 9 -2.65 -7.18 19.55
CA ASP A 9 -4.01 -7.00 20.09
C ASP A 9 -4.46 -5.53 20.06
N THR A 10 -3.56 -4.60 20.40
CA THR A 10 -3.85 -3.16 20.43
C THR A 10 -4.10 -2.58 19.02
N TYR A 11 -3.33 -3.01 18.02
CA TYR A 11 -3.32 -2.38 16.70
C TYR A 11 -4.02 -3.18 15.60
N PHE A 12 -4.42 -4.42 15.87
CA PHE A 12 -4.96 -5.34 14.85
C PHE A 12 -6.18 -4.76 14.12
N LEU A 13 -7.13 -4.16 14.86
CA LEU A 13 -8.37 -3.66 14.26
C LEU A 13 -8.12 -2.50 13.28
N GLU A 14 -7.23 -1.59 13.65
CA GLU A 14 -6.84 -0.45 12.81
C GLU A 14 -6.05 -0.91 11.58
N ALA A 15 -5.04 -1.78 11.77
CA ALA A 15 -4.28 -2.34 10.66
C ALA A 15 -5.18 -3.12 9.68
N ARG A 16 -6.15 -3.88 10.20
CA ARG A 16 -7.16 -4.57 9.37
C ARG A 16 -8.00 -3.60 8.56
N HIS A 17 -8.46 -2.51 9.18
CA HIS A 17 -9.22 -1.47 8.46
C HIS A 17 -8.40 -0.86 7.33
N GLN A 18 -7.15 -0.47 7.60
CA GLN A 18 -6.26 0.12 6.60
C GLN A 18 -6.01 -0.82 5.41
N LEU A 19 -5.82 -2.12 5.65
CA LEU A 19 -5.67 -3.11 4.59
C LEU A 19 -6.94 -3.24 3.72
N LEU A 20 -8.13 -3.18 4.33
CA LEU A 20 -9.41 -3.20 3.60
C LEU A 20 -9.60 -1.96 2.74
N GLU A 21 -9.21 -0.78 3.22
CA GLU A 21 -9.26 0.45 2.42
C GLU A 21 -8.32 0.40 1.22
N ILE A 22 -7.12 -0.17 1.38
CA ILE A 22 -6.19 -0.39 0.28
C ILE A 22 -6.79 -1.36 -0.74
N ALA A 23 -7.37 -2.49 -0.30
CA ALA A 23 -8.04 -3.43 -1.20
C ALA A 23 -9.18 -2.76 -1.99
N ALA A 24 -10.04 -2.00 -1.30
CA ALA A 24 -11.14 -1.28 -1.94
C ALA A 24 -10.66 -0.22 -2.94
N LEU A 25 -9.52 0.44 -2.69
CA LEU A 25 -8.88 1.33 -3.65
C LEU A 25 -8.49 0.58 -4.93
N LEU A 26 -7.83 -0.58 -4.79
CA LEU A 26 -7.39 -1.39 -5.93
C LEU A 26 -8.58 -1.89 -6.76
N ASP A 27 -9.63 -2.38 -6.11
CA ASP A 27 -10.84 -2.85 -6.79
C ASP A 27 -11.52 -1.72 -7.59
N ARG A 28 -11.63 -0.51 -6.99
CA ARG A 28 -12.21 0.66 -7.67
C ARG A 28 -11.37 1.11 -8.85
N HIS A 29 -10.04 1.03 -8.74
CA HIS A 29 -9.12 1.35 -9.81
C HIS A 29 -9.30 0.39 -11.00
N ASP A 30 -9.30 -0.92 -10.73
CA ASP A 30 -9.43 -1.93 -11.77
C ASP A 30 -10.80 -1.85 -12.47
N ALA A 31 -11.87 -1.60 -11.70
CA ALA A 31 -13.20 -1.32 -12.25
C ALA A 31 -13.24 -0.04 -13.11
N ALA A 32 -12.48 0.99 -12.74
CA ALA A 32 -12.38 2.23 -13.53
C ALA A 32 -11.62 2.02 -14.84
N LEU A 33 -10.51 1.27 -14.81
CA LEU A 33 -9.76 0.89 -16.01
C LEU A 33 -10.64 0.10 -17.00
N ALA A 34 -11.41 -0.86 -16.50
CA ALA A 34 -12.32 -1.64 -17.33
C ALA A 34 -13.37 -0.78 -18.06
N ARG A 35 -13.80 0.34 -17.48
CA ARG A 35 -14.73 1.29 -18.11
C ARG A 35 -14.07 2.28 -19.06
N ALA A 36 -12.84 2.69 -18.78
CA ALA A 36 -12.17 3.78 -19.50
C ALA A 36 -11.66 3.40 -20.90
N GLY A 37 -11.35 2.12 -21.14
CA GLY A 37 -10.69 1.70 -22.38
C GLY A 37 -9.25 2.23 -22.51
N ALA A 38 -8.52 1.80 -23.55
CA ALA A 38 -7.07 2.02 -23.70
C ALA A 38 -6.66 3.44 -24.16
N ALA A 39 -7.18 4.50 -23.53
CA ALA A 39 -6.80 5.88 -23.82
C ALA A 39 -5.93 6.46 -22.67
N GLY A 40 -4.65 6.07 -22.64
CA GLY A 40 -3.68 6.63 -21.69
C GLY A 40 -3.21 8.02 -22.12
N ASN A 41 -3.45 9.03 -21.27
CA ASN A 41 -2.77 10.33 -21.36
C ASN A 41 -1.70 10.44 -20.27
N GLY A 42 -0.87 11.50 -20.28
CA GLY A 42 0.24 11.65 -19.32
C GLY A 42 -0.15 11.62 -17.84
N ARG A 43 -1.43 11.83 -17.47
CA ARG A 43 -1.91 11.68 -16.09
C ARG A 43 -2.05 10.22 -15.65
N GLN A 44 -2.22 9.30 -16.61
CA GLN A 44 -2.27 7.87 -16.34
C GLN A 44 -0.90 7.36 -15.86
N ALA A 45 0.19 7.78 -16.49
CA ALA A 45 1.54 7.37 -16.10
C ALA A 45 1.89 7.75 -14.65
N ALA A 46 1.48 8.94 -14.20
CA ALA A 46 1.66 9.38 -12.81
C ALA A 46 0.79 8.57 -11.82
N ALA A 47 -0.43 8.19 -12.22
CA ALA A 47 -1.29 7.32 -11.41
C ALA A 47 -0.71 5.89 -11.31
N ASP A 48 -0.16 5.37 -12.41
CA ASP A 48 0.48 4.06 -12.47
C ASP A 48 1.72 3.99 -11.56
N ALA A 49 2.52 5.06 -11.52
CA ALA A 49 3.68 5.16 -10.61
C ALA A 49 3.27 5.10 -9.13
N LYS A 50 2.22 5.84 -8.74
CA LYS A 50 1.68 5.80 -7.37
C LYS A 50 1.13 4.42 -7.01
N LEU A 51 0.43 3.78 -7.96
CA LEU A 51 -0.09 2.43 -7.78
C LEU A 51 1.04 1.40 -7.63
N ALA A 52 2.11 1.54 -8.42
CA ALA A 52 3.30 0.71 -8.30
C ALA A 52 3.96 0.86 -6.92
N ALA A 53 4.09 2.09 -6.41
CA ALA A 53 4.62 2.34 -5.06
C ALA A 53 3.74 1.71 -3.97
N LEU A 54 2.40 1.80 -4.05
CA LEU A 54 1.51 1.13 -3.10
C LEU A 54 1.71 -0.40 -3.11
N ARG A 55 1.81 -1.02 -4.30
CA ARG A 55 2.06 -2.46 -4.42
C ARG A 55 3.43 -2.85 -3.87
N GLN A 56 4.45 -2.03 -4.08
CA GLN A 56 5.78 -2.26 -3.52
C GLN A 56 5.79 -2.10 -1.99
N ALA A 57 5.05 -1.15 -1.43
CA ALA A 57 4.89 -1.00 0.01
C ALA A 57 4.27 -2.26 0.65
N LEU A 58 3.21 -2.81 0.04
CA LEU A 58 2.59 -4.06 0.50
C LEU A 58 3.57 -5.23 0.50
N ARG A 59 4.43 -5.32 -0.52
CA ARG A 59 5.50 -6.34 -0.57
C ARG A 59 6.48 -6.20 0.60
N ILE A 60 6.96 -4.99 0.87
CA ILE A 60 7.88 -4.70 1.99
C ILE A 60 7.21 -5.06 3.34
N LEU A 61 5.93 -4.73 3.50
CA LEU A 61 5.18 -5.02 4.73
C LEU A 61 4.97 -6.54 4.95
N ALA A 62 4.87 -7.32 3.88
CA ALA A 62 4.67 -8.76 3.95
C ALA A 62 5.95 -9.56 4.29
N GLU A 63 7.14 -8.94 4.21
CA GLU A 63 8.39 -9.60 4.58
C GLU A 63 8.39 -9.96 6.07
N PRO A 64 8.70 -11.20 6.48
CA PRO A 64 8.56 -11.64 7.87
C PRO A 64 9.61 -11.02 8.81
N ALA A 65 10.81 -10.74 8.30
CA ALA A 65 11.89 -10.09 9.02
C ALA A 65 12.59 -9.10 8.09
N THR A 66 12.97 -7.96 8.63
CA THR A 66 13.73 -6.93 7.93
C THR A 66 14.76 -6.36 8.88
N ASP A 67 15.92 -6.03 8.33
CA ASP A 67 17.05 -5.37 8.97
C ASP A 67 16.81 -3.87 9.21
N ARG A 68 15.67 -3.35 8.77
CA ARG A 68 15.31 -1.94 8.74
C ARG A 68 13.90 -1.70 9.27
N GLU A 69 13.67 -0.53 9.87
CA GLU A 69 12.33 -0.07 10.20
C GLU A 69 11.47 0.09 8.94
N ARG A 70 10.40 -0.72 8.84
CA ARG A 70 9.46 -0.70 7.70
C ARG A 70 8.88 0.69 7.44
N THR A 71 8.62 1.48 8.49
CA THR A 71 8.11 2.85 8.36
C THR A 71 9.08 3.73 7.56
N VAL A 72 10.38 3.65 7.83
CA VAL A 72 11.39 4.44 7.11
C VAL A 72 11.49 3.97 5.66
N ALA A 73 11.47 2.67 5.41
CA ALA A 73 11.47 2.12 4.06
C ALA A 73 10.26 2.61 3.23
N LEU A 74 9.07 2.66 3.83
CA LEU A 74 7.86 3.17 3.19
C LEU A 74 7.93 4.69 2.94
N LEU A 75 8.43 5.48 3.89
CA LEU A 75 8.58 6.92 3.72
C LEU A 75 9.52 7.26 2.55
N GLU A 76 10.65 6.57 2.45
CA GLU A 76 11.57 6.75 1.33
C GLU A 76 10.96 6.29 0.01
N LEU A 77 10.27 5.16 -0.01
CA LEU A 77 9.57 4.68 -1.20
C LEU A 77 8.57 5.72 -1.71
N PHE A 78 7.75 6.29 -0.82
CA PHE A 78 6.74 7.27 -1.20
C PHE A 78 7.31 8.65 -1.58
N ALA A 79 8.56 8.95 -1.22
CA ALA A 79 9.24 10.17 -1.67
C ALA A 79 9.71 10.11 -3.14
N THR A 80 9.60 8.94 -3.80
CA THR A 80 10.05 8.72 -5.18
C THR A 80 8.97 8.89 -6.24
N VAL A 81 7.70 9.08 -5.85
CA VAL A 81 6.53 9.12 -6.75
C VAL A 81 5.86 10.48 -6.84
#